data_AF-A0A142LM31-F1
#
_entry.id   AF-A0A142LM31-F1
#
_cell.length_a   1.000
_cell.length_b   1.000
_cell.length_c   1.000
_cell.angle_alpha   90.00
_cell.angle_beta   90.00
_cell.angle_gamma   90.00
#
_symmetry.space_group_name_H-M   'P 1'
#
loop_
_entity.id
_entity.type
_entity.pdbx_description
1 polymer ?
#
loop_
_entity_poly.entity_id
_entity_poly.type
_entity_poly.pdbx_seq_one_letter_code
_entity_poly.pdbx_strand_id
1 'polypeptide(L)'
;MATYTEIQEQIKKLQEEAEKIRAGEIEAVIADLRGKIAHYGLSAEQLGFTSSAKKSGKKASAATVMYRKGNLTWSGAARGRRPDWVKEILDAGGDLQQYRVK
;
A
#
# COMPACT_ATOMS: atom_id res chain seq x y z
N MET A 1 49.36 -24.94 -20.96
CA MET A 1 48.51 -24.53 -19.80
C MET A 1 47.45 -23.59 -20.33
N ALA A 2 46.22 -23.67 -19.82
CA ALA A 2 45.19 -22.70 -20.20
C ALA A 2 45.62 -21.29 -19.79
N THR A 3 45.35 -20.31 -20.66
CA THR A 3 45.63 -18.92 -20.38
C THR A 3 44.64 -18.37 -19.36
N TYR A 4 45.04 -17.30 -18.66
CA TYR A 4 44.16 -16.62 -17.69
C TYR A 4 42.81 -16.23 -18.31
N THR A 5 42.82 -15.78 -19.56
CA THR A 5 41.61 -15.40 -20.31
C THR A 5 40.69 -16.59 -20.56
N GLU A 6 41.23 -17.74 -20.97
CA GLU A 6 40.42 -18.96 -21.19
C GLU A 6 39.78 -19.47 -19.89
N ILE A 7 40.51 -19.40 -18.77
CA ILE A 7 39.96 -19.78 -17.45
C ILE A 7 38.82 -18.84 -17.04
N GLN A 8 38.94 -17.53 -17.30
CA GLN A 8 37.89 -16.56 -17.00
C GLN A 8 36.62 -16.80 -17.83
N GLU A 9 36.76 -17.12 -19.12
CA GLU A 9 35.60 -17.47 -19.97
C GLU A 9 34.89 -18.74 -19.49
N GLN A 10 35.65 -19.76 -19.06
CA GLN A 10 35.08 -20.97 -18.47
C GLN A 10 34.34 -20.69 -17.16
N ILE A 11 34.89 -19.86 -16.28
CA ILE A 11 34.23 -19.47 -15.02
C ILE A 11 32.90 -18.79 -15.33
N LYS A 12 32.88 -17.84 -16.27
CA LYS A 12 31.66 -17.13 -16.65
C LYS A 12 30.60 -18.11 -17.17
N LYS A 13 31.00 -19.03 -18.04
CA LYS A 13 30.08 -20.05 -18.58
C LYS A 13 29.51 -20.96 -17.48
N LEU A 14 30.35 -21.39 -16.53
CA LEU A 14 29.91 -22.21 -15.40
C LEU A 14 28.99 -21.43 -14.45
N GLN A 15 29.21 -20.14 -14.26
CA GLN A 15 28.30 -19.28 -13.48
C GLN A 15 26.93 -19.15 -14.14
N GLU A 16 26.88 -18.94 -15.46
CA GLU A 16 25.62 -18.88 -16.20
C GLU A 16 24.84 -20.21 -16.14
N GLU A 17 25.56 -21.34 -16.18
CA GLU A 17 24.97 -22.67 -16.04
C GLU A 17 24.45 -22.92 -14.62
N ALA A 18 25.21 -22.52 -13.60
CA ALA A 18 24.79 -22.64 -12.20
C ALA A 18 23.52 -21.82 -11.90
N GLU A 19 23.43 -20.59 -12.42
CA GLU A 19 22.24 -19.75 -12.24
C GLU A 19 21.01 -20.33 -12.95
N LYS A 20 21.17 -20.96 -14.13
CA LYS A 20 20.07 -21.67 -14.81
C LYS A 20 19.56 -22.85 -14.01
N ILE A 21 20.47 -23.66 -13.47
CA ILE A 21 20.12 -24.81 -12.62
C ILE A 21 19.37 -24.31 -11.37
N ARG A 22 19.93 -23.30 -10.71
CA ARG A 22 19.33 -22.68 -9.52
C ARG A 22 17.93 -22.15 -9.79
N ALA A 23 17.71 -21.49 -10.93
CA ALA A 23 16.38 -20.99 -11.29
C ALA A 23 15.36 -22.13 -11.41
N GLY A 24 15.73 -23.23 -12.07
CA GLY A 24 14.87 -24.41 -12.19
C GLY A 24 14.57 -25.09 -10.85
N GLU A 25 15.57 -25.22 -9.98
CA GLU A 25 15.40 -25.75 -8.63
C GLU A 25 14.45 -24.87 -7.80
N ILE A 26 14.61 -23.55 -7.87
CA ILE A 26 13.74 -22.59 -7.17
C ILE A 26 12.30 -22.72 -7.67
N GLU A 27 12.08 -22.81 -8.98
CA GLU A 27 10.72 -22.98 -9.53
C GLU A 27 10.06 -24.27 -9.05
N ALA A 28 10.80 -25.39 -9.03
CA ALA A 28 10.30 -26.66 -8.52
C ALA A 28 9.93 -26.57 -7.02
N VAL A 29 10.78 -25.94 -6.21
CA VAL A 29 10.53 -25.72 -4.78
C VAL A 29 9.32 -24.81 -4.58
N ILE A 30 9.17 -23.75 -5.36
CA ILE A 30 8.01 -22.85 -5.30
C ILE A 30 6.73 -23.62 -5.62
N ALA A 31 6.73 -24.49 -6.62
CA ALA A 31 5.56 -25.28 -6.98
C ALA A 31 5.14 -26.23 -5.84
N ASP A 32 6.09 -26.95 -5.23
CA ASP A 32 5.85 -27.82 -4.07
C ASP A 32 5.31 -27.04 -2.87
N LEU A 33 5.94 -25.90 -2.54
CA LEU A 33 5.49 -25.04 -1.44
C LEU A 33 4.09 -24.49 -1.68
N ARG A 34 3.76 -24.07 -2.91
CA ARG A 34 2.40 -23.62 -3.26
C ARG A 34 1.37 -24.73 -3.05
N GLY A 35 1.71 -25.97 -3.40
CA GLY A 35 0.88 -27.14 -3.13
C GLY A 35 0.64 -27.34 -1.64
N LYS A 36 1.70 -27.29 -0.83
CA LYS A 36 1.61 -27.40 0.64
C LYS A 36 0.79 -26.26 1.25
N ILE A 37 1.01 -25.03 0.79
CA ILE A 37 0.23 -23.85 1.23
C ILE A 37 -1.26 -24.06 0.96
N ALA A 38 -1.63 -24.52 -0.23
CA ALA A 38 -3.03 -24.78 -0.59
C ALA A 38 -3.64 -25.95 0.20
N HIS A 39 -2.89 -27.05 0.35
CA HIS A 39 -3.38 -28.25 1.04
C HIS A 39 -3.64 -28.01 2.53
N TYR A 40 -2.75 -27.27 3.20
CA TYR A 40 -2.86 -27.01 4.64
C TYR A 40 -3.48 -25.64 4.96
N GLY A 41 -3.88 -24.86 3.95
CA GLY A 41 -4.45 -23.53 4.12
C GLY A 41 -3.50 -22.56 4.85
N LEU A 42 -2.18 -22.67 4.61
CA LEU A 42 -1.19 -21.86 5.32
C LEU A 42 -1.29 -20.39 4.91
N SER A 43 -1.36 -19.50 5.90
CA SER A 43 -1.27 -18.07 5.66
C SER A 43 0.18 -17.57 5.66
N ALA A 44 0.43 -16.44 5.00
CA ALA A 44 1.73 -15.78 5.02
C ALA A 44 2.21 -15.48 6.45
N GLU A 45 1.28 -15.15 7.36
CA GLU A 45 1.57 -14.89 8.78
C GLU A 45 2.07 -16.15 9.50
N GLN A 46 1.49 -17.33 9.22
CA GLN A 46 1.93 -18.61 9.81
C GLN A 46 3.30 -19.04 9.30
N LEU A 47 3.67 -18.62 8.08
CA LEU A 47 4.99 -18.82 7.51
C LEU A 47 6.03 -17.79 8.00
N GLY A 48 5.63 -16.89 8.92
CA GLY A 48 6.50 -15.84 9.45
C GLY A 48 6.74 -14.69 8.47
N PHE A 49 6.07 -14.66 7.32
CA PHE A 49 6.07 -13.51 6.43
C PHE A 49 5.20 -12.42 7.05
N THR A 50 5.81 -11.60 7.89
CA THR A 50 5.17 -10.35 8.28
C THR A 50 5.17 -9.45 7.07
N SER A 51 4.00 -9.22 6.47
CA SER A 51 3.86 -8.09 5.57
C SER A 51 4.11 -6.86 6.44
N SER A 52 5.31 -6.29 6.37
CA SER A 52 5.49 -4.86 6.60
C SER A 52 4.82 -4.13 5.43
N ALA A 53 3.52 -4.38 5.25
CA ALA A 53 2.64 -3.49 4.57
C ALA A 53 2.65 -2.25 5.46
N LYS A 54 3.62 -1.37 5.17
CA LYS A 54 3.55 0.06 5.45
C LYS A 54 2.10 0.39 5.17
N LYS A 55 1.30 0.60 6.22
CA LYS A 55 -0.12 0.90 6.12
C LYS A 55 -0.18 2.07 5.15
N SER A 56 -0.44 1.78 3.88
CA SER A 56 -0.78 2.78 2.89
C SER A 56 -2.02 3.38 3.52
N GLY A 57 -1.85 4.58 4.08
CA GLY A 57 -2.83 5.20 4.93
C GLY A 57 -4.16 5.04 4.23
N LYS A 58 -5.12 4.39 4.92
CA LYS A 58 -6.52 4.36 4.51
C LYS A 58 -6.79 5.74 3.94
N LYS A 59 -6.97 5.87 2.62
CA LYS A 59 -7.33 7.16 2.00
C LYS A 59 -8.47 7.65 2.86
N ALA A 60 -8.25 8.73 3.62
CA ALA A 60 -9.30 9.31 4.42
C ALA A 60 -10.45 9.53 3.43
N SER A 61 -11.54 8.80 3.64
CA SER A 61 -12.76 8.96 2.85
C SER A 61 -13.00 10.45 2.73
N ALA A 62 -13.08 10.96 1.50
CA ALA A 62 -13.26 12.39 1.24
C ALA A 62 -14.31 12.93 2.22
N ALA A 63 -13.90 13.88 3.07
CA ALA A 63 -14.76 14.36 4.14
C ALA A 63 -16.06 14.87 3.51
N THR A 64 -17.18 14.21 3.83
CA THR A 64 -18.50 14.58 3.32
C THR A 64 -18.75 16.06 3.63
N VAL A 65 -19.00 16.86 2.59
CA VAL A 65 -19.34 18.27 2.75
C VAL A 65 -20.74 18.34 3.36
N MET A 66 -20.83 18.81 4.61
CA MET A 66 -22.10 18.93 5.34
C MET A 66 -22.73 20.32 5.16
N TYR A 67 -21.93 21.37 5.02
CA TYR A 67 -22.40 22.76 4.92
C TYR A 67 -21.73 23.50 3.76
N ARG A 68 -22.47 24.38 3.07
CA ARG A 68 -21.99 25.15 1.93
C ARG A 68 -22.56 26.58 1.94
N LYS A 69 -21.69 27.58 1.78
CA LYS A 69 -22.04 29.00 1.57
C LYS A 69 -21.35 29.48 0.30
N GLY A 70 -22.09 29.49 -0.82
CA GLY A 70 -21.52 29.80 -2.14
C GLY A 70 -20.45 28.80 -2.58
N ASN A 71 -19.21 29.27 -2.73
CA ASN A 71 -18.05 28.43 -3.06
C ASN A 71 -17.32 27.87 -1.82
N LEU A 72 -17.71 28.29 -0.61
CA LEU A 72 -17.14 27.81 0.64
C LEU A 72 -17.87 26.55 1.10
N THR A 73 -17.14 25.51 1.49
CA THR A 73 -17.68 24.24 1.96
C THR A 73 -17.05 23.85 3.29
N TRP A 74 -17.82 23.17 4.14
CA TRP A 74 -17.35 22.69 5.44
C TRP A 74 -17.95 21.32 5.76
N SER A 75 -17.12 20.39 6.22
CA SER A 75 -17.52 19.01 6.50
C SER A 75 -18.26 18.84 7.83
N GLY A 76 -18.48 19.92 8.60
CA GLY A 76 -19.12 19.86 9.91
C GLY A 76 -18.32 19.09 10.97
N ALA A 77 -17.12 18.60 10.63
CA ALA A 77 -16.31 17.80 11.52
C ALA A 77 -15.78 18.67 12.67
N ALA A 78 -16.09 18.27 13.91
CA ALA A 78 -15.58 18.89 15.14
C ALA A 78 -14.05 18.77 15.34
N ARG A 79 -13.34 18.17 14.37
CA ARG A 79 -11.88 18.07 14.35
C ARG A 79 -11.31 19.23 13.52
N GLY A 80 -11.05 20.37 14.15
CA GLY A 80 -10.34 21.50 13.55
C GLY A 80 -10.98 22.87 13.81
N ARG A 81 -10.28 23.94 13.42
CA ARG A 81 -10.76 25.33 13.51
C ARG A 81 -11.98 25.50 12.60
N ARG A 82 -13.10 25.97 13.17
CA ARG A 82 -14.29 26.38 12.40
C ARG A 82 -13.90 27.47 11.38
N PRO A 83 -14.34 27.38 10.11
CA PRO A 83 -14.14 28.44 9.12
C PRO A 83 -14.73 29.76 9.60
N ASP A 84 -14.15 30.89 9.19
CA ASP A 84 -14.57 32.20 9.70
C ASP A 84 -16.02 32.54 9.33
N TRP A 85 -16.49 32.15 8.13
CA TRP A 85 -17.89 32.33 7.73
C TRP A 85 -18.90 31.57 8.61
N VAL A 86 -18.49 30.42 9.19
CA VAL A 86 -19.33 29.65 10.13
C VAL A 86 -19.41 30.38 11.47
N LYS A 87 -18.30 30.97 11.93
CA LYS A 87 -18.27 31.77 13.16
C LYS A 87 -19.10 33.03 13.02
N GLU A 88 -18.98 33.74 11.91
CA GLU A 88 -19.77 34.94 11.64
C GLU A 88 -21.28 34.67 11.70
N ILE A 89 -21.75 33.54 11.16
CA ILE A 89 -23.17 33.16 11.24
C ILE A 89 -23.58 32.90 12.69
N LEU A 90 -22.75 32.17 13.45
CA LEU A 90 -23.04 31.84 14.85
C LEU A 90 -22.99 33.08 15.76
N ASP A 91 -22.02 33.98 15.54
CA ASP A 91 -21.85 35.22 16.29
C ASP A 91 -22.96 36.24 15.95
N ALA A 92 -23.45 36.24 14.70
CA ALA A 92 -24.63 37.01 14.30
C ALA A 92 -25.96 36.41 14.80
N GLY A 93 -25.93 35.31 15.56
CA GLY A 93 -27.13 34.61 16.06
C GLY A 93 -27.93 33.88 14.97
N GLY A 94 -27.34 33.68 13.80
CA GLY A 94 -27.95 33.00 12.66
C GLY A 94 -27.88 31.47 12.76
N ASP A 95 -28.75 30.81 12.02
CA ASP A 95 -28.84 29.34 12.01
C ASP A 95 -27.94 28.72 10.92
N LEU A 96 -26.91 28.00 11.37
CA LEU A 96 -25.99 27.28 10.49
C LEU A 96 -26.68 26.14 9.70
N GLN A 97 -27.79 25.59 10.19
CA GLN A 97 -28.53 24.52 9.52
C GLN A 97 -29.07 24.94 8.15
N GLN A 98 -29.29 26.25 7.93
CA GLN A 98 -29.73 26.78 6.63
C GLN A 98 -28.71 26.56 5.52
N TYR A 99 -27.42 26.42 5.88
CA TYR A 99 -26.33 26.20 4.93
C TYR A 99 -26.02 24.70 4.75
N ARG A 100 -26.82 23.81 5.34
CA ARG A 100 -26.59 22.36 5.25
C ARG A 100 -26.89 21.86 3.85
N VAL A 101 -25.97 21.08 3.28
CA VAL A 101 -26.17 20.39 2.01
C VAL A 101 -27.08 19.17 2.28
N LYS A 102 -28.19 19.08 1.54
CA LYS A 102 -29.18 17.99 1.66
C LYS A 102 -28.72 16.73 0.95
#